data_AF-A0A2E8HJQ9-F1
#
_entry.id   AF-A0A2E8HJQ9-F1
#
_cell.length_a   1.000
_cell.length_b   1.000
_cell.length_c   1.000
_cell.angle_alpha   90.00
_cell.angle_beta   90.00
_cell.angle_gamma   90.00
#
_symmetry.space_group_name_H-M   'P 1'
#
loop_
_entity.id
_entity.type
_entity.pdbx_description
1 polymer ?
#
loop_
_entity_poly.entity_id
_entity_poly.type
_entity_poly.pdbx_seq_one_letter_code
_entity_poly.pdbx_strand_id
1 'polypeptide(L)'
;MPVPPDYRIIYNWDGAPHGYSPTPQALTSFLDKAYAPLEDTQVDALFWSTGGQGSRWPSEILEFIGEAKGRRYDSAGAYTGTENIRQMYDRGEDPQEALIARGHELGLDVYASVRMNDNHFAGAQVADLEALHNSGRVETLRYEHPEWVLGDRTSEWFALSWNMAIPEIRERRFNHVEEICRRYDWDGVELDWQRHGFHFPDHEGYRLRYLLTDLQRAIRRMTEKLGEERGKPVYVAARVTGSLENCR
;
A
#
# COMPACT_ATOMS: atom_id res chain seq x y z
N MET A 1 -9.29 -15.08 -20.66
CA MET A 1 -8.69 -14.51 -19.44
C MET A 1 -9.49 -15.01 -18.25
N PRO A 2 -8.84 -15.46 -17.17
CA PRO A 2 -9.54 -15.81 -15.94
C PRO A 2 -10.30 -14.58 -15.42
N VAL A 3 -11.50 -14.82 -14.89
CA VAL A 3 -12.38 -13.82 -14.29
C VAL A 3 -12.34 -14.06 -12.78
N PRO A 4 -12.22 -13.00 -11.95
CA PRO A 4 -12.29 -13.18 -10.50
C PRO A 4 -13.65 -13.77 -10.10
N PRO A 5 -13.72 -14.47 -8.95
CA PRO A 5 -15.01 -14.88 -8.37
C PRO A 5 -15.96 -13.70 -8.19
N ASP A 6 -17.28 -13.98 -8.23
CA ASP A 6 -18.31 -13.01 -7.88
C ASP A 6 -18.33 -12.81 -6.35
N TYR A 7 -17.50 -11.89 -5.85
CA TYR A 7 -17.46 -11.55 -4.44
C TYR A 7 -18.73 -10.78 -4.01
N ARG A 8 -19.39 -11.24 -2.94
CA ARG A 8 -20.56 -10.55 -2.35
C ARG A 8 -20.14 -9.28 -1.62
N ILE A 9 -19.11 -9.39 -0.78
CA ILE A 9 -18.49 -8.25 -0.08
C ILE A 9 -16.98 -8.37 -0.18
N ILE A 10 -16.36 -7.29 -0.66
CA ILE A 10 -14.92 -7.06 -0.55
C ILE A 10 -14.70 -6.18 0.67
N TYR A 11 -13.90 -6.67 1.61
CA TYR A 11 -13.57 -5.94 2.82
C TYR A 11 -12.16 -5.37 2.73
N ASN A 12 -12.01 -4.06 2.65
CA ASN A 12 -10.69 -3.42 2.71
C ASN A 12 -10.30 -3.12 4.15
N TRP A 13 -9.10 -3.54 4.52
CA TRP A 13 -8.62 -3.39 5.88
C TRP A 13 -7.27 -2.70 5.89
N ASP A 14 -7.20 -1.60 6.64
CA ASP A 14 -6.10 -0.63 6.56
C ASP A 14 -4.77 -1.11 7.17
N GLY A 15 -4.75 -2.38 7.60
CA GLY A 15 -3.64 -3.00 8.29
C GLY A 15 -3.48 -2.56 9.75
N ALA A 16 -4.50 -1.93 10.32
CA ALA A 16 -4.54 -1.47 11.71
C ALA A 16 -4.34 -2.55 12.81
N PRO A 17 -4.61 -3.87 12.63
CA PRO A 17 -4.45 -4.87 13.70
C PRO A 17 -3.07 -4.99 14.33
N HIS A 18 -2.02 -4.62 13.60
CA HIS A 18 -0.68 -4.55 14.16
C HIS A 18 -0.58 -3.52 15.31
N GLY A 19 -1.45 -2.51 15.34
CA GLY A 19 -1.54 -1.50 16.40
C GLY A 19 -2.54 -1.83 17.51
N TYR A 20 -3.34 -2.90 17.39
CA TYR A 20 -4.41 -3.22 18.34
C TYR A 20 -3.94 -4.01 19.56
N SER A 21 -2.71 -4.54 19.56
CA SER A 21 -2.12 -5.28 20.67
C SER A 21 -0.93 -4.52 21.24
N PRO A 22 -0.72 -4.50 22.57
CA PRO A 22 0.56 -4.10 23.15
C PRO A 22 1.71 -4.90 22.54
N THR A 23 2.90 -4.31 22.54
CA THR A 23 4.12 -4.99 22.11
C THR A 23 4.68 -5.87 23.24
N PRO A 24 5.11 -7.12 22.97
CA PRO A 24 5.06 -7.83 21.68
C PRO A 24 3.67 -8.42 21.36
N GLN A 25 3.25 -8.31 20.10
CA GLN A 25 2.11 -9.05 19.56
C GLN A 25 2.56 -10.43 19.03
N ALA A 26 1.88 -11.48 19.49
CA ALA A 26 2.00 -12.82 18.92
C ALA A 26 1.31 -12.89 17.55
N LEU A 27 1.87 -13.68 16.62
CA LEU A 27 1.31 -13.87 15.28
C LEU A 27 -0.17 -14.32 15.30
N THR A 28 -0.51 -15.27 16.17
CA THR A 28 -1.89 -15.73 16.35
C THR A 28 -2.83 -14.60 16.78
N SER A 29 -2.41 -13.78 17.74
CA SER A 29 -3.20 -12.61 18.17
C SER A 29 -3.39 -11.59 17.05
N PHE A 30 -2.43 -11.46 16.14
CA PHE A 30 -2.58 -10.64 14.94
C PHE A 30 -3.63 -11.22 13.99
N LEU A 31 -3.54 -12.51 13.68
CA LEU A 31 -4.47 -13.20 12.79
C LEU A 31 -5.90 -13.19 13.33
N ASP A 32 -6.08 -13.48 14.63
CA ASP A 32 -7.39 -13.44 15.30
C ASP A 32 -8.03 -12.06 15.15
N LYS A 33 -7.24 -10.98 15.35
CA LYS A 33 -7.76 -9.61 15.22
C LYS A 33 -8.01 -9.19 13.77
N ALA A 34 -7.27 -9.75 12.81
CA ALA A 34 -7.47 -9.48 11.40
C ALA A 34 -8.74 -10.15 10.87
N TYR A 35 -9.02 -11.39 11.30
CA TYR A 35 -10.08 -12.22 10.72
C TYR A 35 -11.35 -12.36 11.57
N ALA A 36 -11.31 -12.16 12.90
CA ALA A 36 -12.50 -12.25 13.74
C ALA A 36 -13.69 -11.39 13.25
N PRO A 37 -13.51 -10.19 12.66
CA PRO A 37 -14.62 -9.42 12.09
C PRO A 37 -15.23 -10.01 10.81
N LEU A 38 -14.58 -11.00 10.18
CA LEU A 38 -14.92 -11.55 8.86
C LEU A 38 -15.47 -12.98 8.93
N GLU A 39 -15.17 -13.72 9.99
CA GLU A 39 -15.66 -15.09 10.21
C GLU A 39 -17.21 -15.12 10.29
N ASP A 40 -17.82 -16.13 9.66
CA ASP A 40 -19.27 -16.32 9.57
C ASP A 40 -20.06 -15.14 8.97
N THR A 41 -19.43 -14.39 8.03
CA THR A 41 -20.05 -13.25 7.34
C THR A 41 -20.30 -13.50 5.84
N GLN A 42 -20.70 -12.44 5.12
CA GLN A 42 -20.83 -12.43 3.65
C GLN A 42 -19.56 -11.93 2.93
N VAL A 43 -18.47 -11.71 3.66
CA VAL A 43 -17.19 -11.31 3.06
C VAL A 43 -16.61 -12.51 2.32
N ASP A 44 -16.22 -12.28 1.06
CA ASP A 44 -15.60 -13.31 0.22
C ASP A 44 -14.14 -12.97 -0.13
N ALA A 45 -13.75 -11.70 0.02
CA ALA A 45 -12.37 -11.26 -0.22
C ALA A 45 -11.91 -10.20 0.79
N LEU A 46 -10.68 -10.36 1.29
CA LEU A 46 -9.98 -9.39 2.12
C LEU A 46 -8.98 -8.61 1.26
N PHE A 47 -9.15 -7.30 1.17
CA PHE A 47 -8.18 -6.40 0.55
C PHE A 47 -7.33 -5.78 1.64
N TRP A 48 -6.14 -6.33 1.85
CA TRP A 48 -5.25 -5.94 2.94
C TRP A 48 -4.33 -4.79 2.53
N SER A 49 -4.44 -3.63 3.19
CA SER A 49 -3.56 -2.50 2.91
C SER A 49 -2.13 -2.79 3.32
N THR A 50 -1.20 -2.73 2.36
CA THR A 50 0.22 -3.05 2.55
C THR A 50 1.01 -1.92 3.22
N GLY A 51 0.37 -0.78 3.52
CA GLY A 51 0.99 0.39 4.15
C GLY A 51 0.81 1.67 3.36
N GLY A 52 1.19 2.80 3.97
CA GLY A 52 1.17 4.13 3.36
C GLY A 52 2.55 4.77 3.37
N GLN A 53 3.18 4.86 4.55
CA GLN A 53 4.59 5.24 4.69
C GLN A 53 5.45 3.97 4.84
N GLY A 54 6.35 3.74 3.89
CA GLY A 54 7.23 2.57 3.89
C GLY A 54 6.54 1.23 3.66
N SER A 55 7.33 0.17 3.60
CA SER A 55 6.84 -1.21 3.55
C SER A 55 6.62 -1.77 4.95
N ARG A 56 5.75 -2.77 5.04
CA ARG A 56 5.51 -3.57 6.26
C ARG A 56 6.33 -4.86 6.31
N TRP A 57 7.29 -5.00 5.41
CA TRP A 57 8.26 -6.09 5.30
C TRP A 57 9.63 -5.49 4.95
N PRO A 58 10.74 -6.24 5.12
CA PRO A 58 12.06 -5.84 4.61
C PRO A 58 12.05 -5.76 3.07
N SER A 59 11.69 -4.60 2.54
CA SER A 59 11.57 -4.30 1.11
C SER A 59 12.91 -3.81 0.57
N GLU A 60 13.19 -4.10 -0.70
CA GLU A 60 14.31 -3.54 -1.45
C GLU A 60 13.93 -2.24 -2.17
N ILE A 61 12.63 -1.91 -2.23
CA ILE A 61 12.09 -0.76 -2.98
C ILE A 61 11.64 0.38 -2.07
N LEU A 62 11.01 0.05 -0.94
CA LEU A 62 10.55 1.02 0.06
C LEU A 62 11.35 0.88 1.35
N GLU A 63 11.42 1.97 2.12
CA GLU A 63 11.96 1.91 3.48
C GLU A 63 11.08 1.02 4.35
N PHE A 64 11.67 0.03 5.02
CA PHE A 64 10.95 -0.84 5.94
C PHE A 64 10.66 -0.11 7.25
N ILE A 65 9.38 0.01 7.62
CA ILE A 65 9.01 0.73 8.84
C ILE A 65 9.64 0.14 10.10
N GLY A 66 9.93 -1.17 10.10
CA GLY A 66 10.59 -1.86 11.21
C GLY A 66 12.01 -1.36 11.51
N GLU A 67 12.64 -0.65 10.57
CA GLU A 67 13.97 -0.05 10.73
C GLU A 67 13.91 1.46 11.04
N ALA A 68 12.86 1.90 11.73
CA ALA A 68 12.71 3.29 12.16
C ALA A 68 14.00 3.86 12.75
N LYS A 69 14.39 5.07 12.32
CA LYS A 69 15.67 5.74 12.64
C LYS A 69 15.91 5.80 14.14
N GLY A 70 16.80 4.93 14.63
CA GLY A 70 17.15 4.82 16.05
C GLY A 70 16.00 4.40 16.96
N ARG A 71 14.98 3.70 16.44
CA ARG A 71 13.78 3.25 17.17
C ARG A 71 13.06 4.39 17.89
N ARG A 72 13.04 5.57 17.26
CA ARG A 72 12.28 6.73 17.72
C ARG A 72 10.96 6.78 16.97
N TYR A 73 9.89 7.07 17.71
CA TYR A 73 8.53 7.02 17.21
C TYR A 73 7.78 8.27 17.65
N ASP A 74 6.91 8.80 16.78
CA ASP A 74 6.16 10.03 17.04
C ASP A 74 5.03 9.85 18.06
N SER A 75 4.58 8.60 18.26
CA SER A 75 3.48 8.29 19.18
C SER A 75 3.58 6.86 19.70
N ALA A 76 2.85 6.56 20.78
CA ALA A 76 2.70 5.20 21.28
C ALA A 76 2.07 4.27 20.22
N GLY A 77 1.15 4.77 19.39
CA GLY A 77 0.55 3.99 18.30
C GLY A 77 1.57 3.63 17.22
N ALA A 78 2.42 4.60 16.82
CA ALA A 78 3.51 4.34 15.87
C ALA A 78 4.53 3.35 16.44
N TYR A 79 4.89 3.49 17.72
CA TYR A 79 5.73 2.51 18.43
C TYR A 79 5.13 1.11 18.36
N THR A 80 3.87 0.95 18.78
CA THR A 80 3.23 -0.36 18.87
C THR A 80 3.06 -1.01 17.51
N GLY A 81 2.53 -0.29 16.52
CA GLY A 81 2.34 -0.82 15.17
C GLY A 81 3.65 -1.26 14.52
N THR A 82 4.69 -0.43 14.62
CA THR A 82 6.00 -0.71 14.02
C THR A 82 6.75 -1.82 14.74
N GLU A 83 6.83 -1.78 16.07
CA GLU A 83 7.58 -2.80 16.83
C GLU A 83 6.91 -4.17 16.79
N ASN A 84 5.59 -4.24 16.69
CA ASN A 84 4.91 -5.53 16.50
C ASN A 84 5.31 -6.19 15.18
N ILE A 85 5.34 -5.43 14.09
CA ILE A 85 5.80 -5.92 12.78
C ILE A 85 7.27 -6.32 12.83
N ARG A 86 8.13 -5.43 13.33
CA ARG A 86 9.58 -5.67 13.44
C ARG A 86 9.89 -6.93 14.24
N GLN A 87 9.25 -7.10 15.39
CA GLN A 87 9.51 -8.23 16.28
C GLN A 87 8.96 -9.55 15.74
N MET A 88 7.94 -9.55 14.88
CA MET A 88 7.56 -10.76 14.14
C MET A 88 8.69 -11.18 13.20
N TYR A 89 9.26 -10.26 12.42
CA TYR A 89 10.41 -10.56 11.57
C TYR A 89 11.66 -10.98 12.36
N ASP A 90 11.94 -10.38 13.52
CA ASP A 90 13.04 -10.84 14.42
C ASP A 90 12.87 -12.30 14.84
N ARG A 91 11.62 -12.78 14.97
CA ARG A 91 11.30 -14.17 15.32
C ARG A 91 11.25 -15.10 14.10
N GLY A 92 11.43 -14.57 12.89
CA GLY A 92 11.26 -15.32 11.65
C GLY A 92 9.79 -15.56 11.27
N GLU A 93 8.86 -14.79 11.82
CA GLU A 93 7.44 -14.82 11.49
C GLU A 93 7.14 -13.77 10.41
N ASP A 94 6.69 -14.16 9.21
CA ASP A 94 6.21 -13.21 8.20
C ASP A 94 4.69 -13.00 8.36
N PRO A 95 4.23 -11.83 8.83
CA PRO A 95 2.81 -11.57 9.03
C PRO A 95 2.01 -11.50 7.74
N GLN A 96 2.62 -11.18 6.59
CA GLN A 96 1.90 -11.13 5.31
C GLN A 96 1.62 -12.55 4.81
N GLU A 97 2.61 -13.44 4.88
CA GLU A 97 2.45 -14.86 4.51
C GLU A 97 1.40 -15.53 5.39
N ALA A 98 1.48 -15.33 6.71
CA ALA A 98 0.52 -15.89 7.66
C ALA A 98 -0.90 -15.34 7.46
N LEU A 99 -1.03 -14.04 7.12
CA LEU A 99 -2.31 -13.43 6.81
C LEU A 99 -2.95 -14.09 5.59
N ILE A 100 -2.20 -14.28 4.50
CA ILE A 100 -2.69 -14.92 3.28
C ILE A 100 -3.14 -16.34 3.58
N ALA A 101 -2.27 -17.14 4.22
CA ALA A 101 -2.58 -18.52 4.57
C ALA A 101 -3.86 -18.65 5.41
N ARG A 102 -4.03 -17.79 6.42
CA ARG A 102 -5.24 -17.78 7.25
C ARG A 102 -6.49 -17.39 6.45
N GLY A 103 -6.39 -16.49 5.48
CA GLY A 103 -7.50 -16.15 4.61
C GLY A 103 -7.94 -17.35 3.77
N HIS A 104 -6.99 -18.07 3.19
CA HIS A 104 -7.26 -19.30 2.43
C HIS A 104 -7.88 -20.40 3.29
N GLU A 105 -7.44 -20.58 4.54
CA GLU A 105 -8.08 -21.51 5.49
C GLU A 105 -9.55 -21.19 5.75
N LEU A 106 -9.91 -19.90 5.74
CA LEU A 106 -11.27 -19.40 5.91
C LEU A 106 -12.07 -19.34 4.60
N GLY A 107 -11.47 -19.73 3.47
CA GLY A 107 -12.11 -19.68 2.16
C GLY A 107 -12.25 -18.27 1.58
N LEU A 108 -11.42 -17.32 2.04
CA LEU A 108 -11.36 -15.94 1.55
C LEU A 108 -10.22 -15.77 0.56
N ASP A 109 -10.46 -15.07 -0.54
CA ASP A 109 -9.37 -14.57 -1.38
C ASP A 109 -8.71 -13.35 -0.70
N VAL A 110 -7.38 -13.27 -0.75
CA VAL A 110 -6.61 -12.23 -0.08
C VAL A 110 -5.80 -11.43 -1.10
N TYR A 111 -6.06 -10.13 -1.14
CA TYR A 111 -5.42 -9.19 -2.06
C TYR A 111 -4.50 -8.23 -1.32
N ALA A 112 -3.36 -7.93 -1.93
CA ALA A 112 -2.56 -6.78 -1.53
C ALA A 112 -3.23 -5.48 -2.01
N SER A 113 -3.60 -4.58 -1.10
CA SER A 113 -4.10 -3.24 -1.43
C SER A 113 -2.98 -2.21 -1.29
N VAL A 114 -2.48 -1.74 -2.43
CA VAL A 114 -1.35 -0.81 -2.51
C VAL A 114 -1.88 0.62 -2.62
N ARG A 115 -1.57 1.44 -1.62
CA ARG A 115 -1.87 2.89 -1.67
C ARG A 115 -0.97 3.56 -2.69
N MET A 116 -1.54 4.00 -3.80
CA MET A 116 -0.75 4.47 -4.93
C MET A 116 -0.09 5.82 -4.68
N ASN A 117 -0.61 6.66 -3.76
CA ASN A 117 -0.02 7.96 -3.46
C ASN A 117 -0.35 8.50 -2.07
N ASP A 118 -0.08 7.72 -1.03
CA ASP A 118 -0.40 8.13 0.35
C ASP A 118 0.29 9.46 0.73
N ASN A 119 -0.46 10.35 1.37
CA ASN A 119 -0.07 11.72 1.74
C ASN A 119 -0.67 12.10 3.10
N HIS A 120 -0.48 11.28 4.13
CA HIS A 120 -0.86 11.64 5.51
C HIS A 120 0.20 12.56 6.15
N PHE A 121 0.42 13.74 5.59
CA PHE A 121 1.38 14.75 6.11
C PHE A 121 0.70 15.97 6.75
N ALA A 122 -0.61 15.92 6.97
CA ALA A 122 -1.38 16.99 7.62
C ALA A 122 -1.19 18.37 6.97
N GLY A 123 -1.16 18.43 5.63
CA GLY A 123 -0.99 19.67 4.88
C GLY A 123 0.43 20.25 4.91
N ALA A 124 1.44 19.49 5.31
CA ALA A 124 2.83 19.92 5.22
C ALA A 124 3.21 20.30 3.77
N GLN A 125 4.09 21.28 3.65
CA GLN A 125 4.57 21.84 2.41
C GLN A 125 5.99 21.35 2.10
N VAL A 126 6.48 21.65 0.89
CA VAL A 126 7.85 21.31 0.47
C VAL A 126 8.90 21.87 1.43
N ALA A 127 8.66 23.07 1.98
CA ALA A 127 9.55 23.71 2.95
C ALA A 127 9.66 22.94 4.29
N ASP A 128 8.69 22.06 4.61
CA ASP A 128 8.67 21.29 5.86
C ASP A 128 9.43 19.95 5.75
N LEU A 129 9.90 19.57 4.54
CA LEU A 129 10.51 18.26 4.28
C LEU A 129 11.73 17.98 5.15
N GLU A 130 12.58 18.98 5.41
CA GLU A 130 13.75 18.81 6.27
C GLU A 130 13.34 18.44 7.70
N ALA A 131 12.37 19.16 8.27
CA ALA A 131 11.87 18.89 9.62
C ALA A 131 11.18 17.52 9.70
N LEU A 132 10.41 17.15 8.68
CA LEU A 132 9.78 15.84 8.58
C LEU A 132 10.79 14.71 8.45
N HIS A 133 11.84 14.88 7.64
CA HIS A 133 12.89 13.87 7.48
C HIS A 133 13.68 13.68 8.77
N ASN A 134 14.05 14.78 9.43
CA ASN A 134 14.75 14.74 10.71
C ASN A 134 13.93 14.06 11.82
N SER A 135 12.59 14.15 11.75
CA SER A 135 11.69 13.46 12.68
C SER A 135 11.28 12.04 12.23
N GLY A 136 11.69 11.58 11.04
CA GLY A 136 11.33 10.26 10.53
C GLY A 136 9.88 10.14 10.05
N ARG A 137 9.24 11.28 9.73
CA ARG A 137 7.83 11.38 9.33
C ARG A 137 7.61 11.36 7.82
N VAL A 138 8.68 11.28 7.05
CA VAL A 138 8.66 11.21 5.59
C VAL A 138 9.82 10.34 5.12
N GLU A 139 9.60 9.61 4.02
CA GLU A 139 10.66 8.83 3.37
C GLU A 139 11.77 9.74 2.84
N THR A 140 13.01 9.24 2.89
CA THR A 140 14.22 9.96 2.46
C THR A 140 14.11 10.46 1.02
N LEU A 141 13.48 9.66 0.14
CA LEU A 141 13.32 10.02 -1.27
C LEU A 141 12.55 11.34 -1.47
N ARG A 142 11.52 11.64 -0.65
CA ARG A 142 10.80 12.93 -0.79
C ARG A 142 11.67 14.10 -0.38
N TYR A 143 12.55 13.90 0.62
CA TYR A 143 13.49 14.91 1.08
C TYR A 143 14.62 15.16 0.07
N GLU A 144 15.15 14.10 -0.55
CA GLU A 144 16.22 14.20 -1.55
C GLU A 144 15.72 14.74 -2.90
N HIS A 145 14.45 14.49 -3.24
CA HIS A 145 13.83 14.93 -4.50
C HIS A 145 12.53 15.74 -4.27
N PRO A 146 12.61 16.93 -3.66
CA PRO A 146 11.45 17.79 -3.44
C PRO A 146 10.77 18.21 -4.76
N GLU A 147 11.46 18.18 -5.89
CA GLU A 147 10.92 18.49 -7.22
C GLU A 147 10.02 17.37 -7.79
N TRP A 148 10.01 16.19 -7.17
CA TRP A 148 9.20 15.04 -7.61
C TRP A 148 7.81 15.00 -6.97
N VAL A 149 7.50 15.89 -6.01
CA VAL A 149 6.14 16.04 -5.47
C VAL A 149 5.33 17.08 -6.26
N LEU A 150 4.03 17.16 -6.02
CA LEU A 150 3.14 18.09 -6.72
C LEU A 150 3.43 19.55 -6.35
N GLY A 151 3.80 19.82 -5.09
CA GLY A 151 4.08 21.16 -4.58
C GLY A 151 2.84 22.06 -4.62
N ASP A 152 3.01 23.29 -5.10
CA ASP A 152 1.97 24.30 -5.26
C ASP A 152 1.03 24.05 -6.45
N ARG A 153 1.29 23.00 -7.24
CA ARG A 153 0.51 22.63 -8.43
C ARG A 153 -0.68 21.72 -8.11
N THR A 154 -1.14 21.68 -6.87
CA THR A 154 -2.26 20.88 -6.41
C THR A 154 -2.93 21.58 -5.24
N SER A 155 -4.02 21.00 -4.72
CA SER A 155 -4.59 21.42 -3.45
C SER A 155 -3.53 21.46 -2.34
N GLU A 156 -3.47 22.57 -1.60
CA GLU A 156 -2.48 22.85 -0.54
C GLU A 156 -2.27 21.67 0.43
N TRP A 157 -3.35 20.97 0.79
CA TRP A 157 -3.29 19.85 1.73
C TRP A 157 -2.49 18.64 1.21
N PHE A 158 -2.30 18.55 -0.11
CA PHE A 158 -1.72 17.40 -0.81
C PHE A 158 -0.41 17.74 -1.54
N ALA A 159 0.24 18.84 -1.17
CA ALA A 159 1.48 19.32 -1.80
C ALA A 159 2.60 18.27 -1.87
N LEU A 160 2.73 17.40 -0.87
CA LEU A 160 3.76 16.34 -0.81
C LEU A 160 3.38 15.03 -1.52
N SER A 161 2.26 15.01 -2.25
CA SER A 161 1.86 13.84 -3.02
C SER A 161 2.83 13.68 -4.17
N TRP A 162 3.19 12.45 -4.52
CA TRP A 162 4.10 12.21 -5.62
C TRP A 162 3.50 12.67 -6.95
N ASN A 163 4.30 13.31 -7.79
CA ASN A 163 3.91 13.67 -9.13
C ASN A 163 4.14 12.48 -10.08
N MET A 164 3.05 11.81 -10.47
CA MET A 164 3.08 10.67 -11.39
C MET A 164 3.44 11.09 -12.83
N ALA A 165 3.64 12.38 -13.14
CA ALA A 165 4.25 12.81 -14.40
C ALA A 165 5.75 12.47 -14.46
N ILE A 166 6.40 12.31 -13.30
CA ILE A 166 7.80 11.93 -13.17
C ILE A 166 7.95 10.42 -13.44
N PRO A 167 8.76 9.99 -14.43
CA PRO A 167 8.91 8.57 -14.77
C PRO A 167 9.43 7.71 -13.63
N GLU A 168 10.37 8.23 -12.83
CA GLU A 168 10.98 7.56 -11.69
C GLU A 168 9.93 7.20 -10.63
N ILE A 169 8.93 8.06 -10.41
CA ILE A 169 7.83 7.78 -9.49
C ILE A 169 6.96 6.63 -9.99
N ARG A 170 6.65 6.61 -11.29
CA ARG A 170 5.85 5.52 -11.88
C ARG A 170 6.61 4.20 -11.89
N GLU A 171 7.89 4.23 -12.20
CA GLU A 171 8.78 3.07 -12.16
C GLU A 171 8.88 2.52 -10.74
N ARG A 172 9.10 3.38 -9.74
CA ARG A 172 9.11 2.98 -8.33
C ARG A 172 7.81 2.30 -7.91
N ARG A 173 6.66 2.82 -8.34
CA ARG A 173 5.35 2.22 -8.04
C ARG A 173 5.17 0.87 -8.73
N PHE A 174 5.60 0.75 -9.98
CA PHE A 174 5.62 -0.54 -10.69
C PHE A 174 6.49 -1.56 -9.94
N ASN A 175 7.73 -1.21 -9.61
CA ASN A 175 8.68 -2.09 -8.93
C ASN A 175 8.17 -2.53 -7.56
N HIS A 176 7.51 -1.64 -6.81
CA HIS A 176 6.90 -1.99 -5.53
C HIS A 176 5.75 -2.98 -5.69
N VAL A 177 4.86 -2.77 -6.68
CA VAL A 177 3.78 -3.72 -6.97
C VAL A 177 4.33 -5.07 -7.42
N GLU A 178 5.37 -5.08 -8.26
CA GLU A 178 6.05 -6.31 -8.66
C GLU A 178 6.68 -7.04 -7.47
N GLU A 179 7.40 -6.33 -6.60
CA GLU A 179 8.00 -6.91 -5.39
C GLU A 179 6.94 -7.61 -4.55
N ILE A 180 5.85 -6.92 -4.21
CA ILE A 180 4.76 -7.50 -3.39
C ILE A 180 4.19 -8.74 -4.05
N CYS A 181 3.87 -8.64 -5.34
CA CYS A 181 3.24 -9.74 -6.07
C CYS A 181 4.17 -10.95 -6.14
N ARG A 182 5.48 -10.76 -6.36
CA ARG A 182 6.45 -11.86 -6.45
C ARG A 182 6.80 -12.46 -5.10
N ARG A 183 6.90 -11.65 -4.06
CA ARG A 183 7.30 -12.05 -2.71
C ARG A 183 6.25 -12.93 -2.02
N TYR A 184 4.97 -12.69 -2.30
CA TYR A 184 3.87 -13.29 -1.58
C TYR A 184 2.82 -13.91 -2.52
N ASP A 185 2.11 -14.91 -2.04
CA ASP A 185 1.14 -15.67 -2.82
C ASP A 185 -0.29 -15.09 -2.78
N TRP A 186 -0.42 -13.78 -2.99
CA TRP A 186 -1.72 -13.09 -3.06
C TRP A 186 -2.58 -13.63 -4.21
N ASP A 187 -3.90 -13.61 -4.03
CA ASP A 187 -4.86 -13.90 -5.11
C ASP A 187 -4.97 -12.74 -6.10
N GLY A 188 -4.60 -11.53 -5.66
CA GLY A 188 -4.45 -10.39 -6.54
C GLY A 188 -3.89 -9.14 -5.85
N VAL A 189 -3.86 -8.05 -6.61
CA VAL A 189 -3.44 -6.73 -6.14
C VAL A 189 -4.50 -5.68 -6.47
N GLU A 190 -4.85 -4.87 -5.49
CA GLU A 190 -5.63 -3.64 -5.68
C GLU A 190 -4.68 -2.45 -5.80
N LEU A 191 -4.85 -1.69 -6.88
CA LEU A 191 -4.24 -0.37 -7.06
C LEU A 191 -5.18 0.68 -6.46
N ASP A 192 -4.90 1.10 -5.21
CA ASP A 192 -5.71 2.11 -4.53
C ASP A 192 -5.29 3.52 -4.93
N TRP A 193 -5.91 4.03 -6.01
CA TRP A 193 -5.73 5.41 -6.48
C TRP A 193 -6.46 6.44 -5.60
N GLN A 194 -7.24 6.01 -4.60
CA GLN A 194 -7.96 6.92 -3.70
C GLN A 194 -7.22 7.19 -2.38
N ARG A 195 -5.95 6.78 -2.29
CA ARG A 195 -5.06 7.08 -1.15
C ARG A 195 -3.75 7.70 -1.63
N HIS A 196 -3.67 9.01 -1.77
CA HIS A 196 -4.80 9.92 -2.05
C HIS A 196 -4.90 10.21 -3.54
N GLY A 197 -6.08 10.64 -4.00
CA GLY A 197 -6.41 10.83 -5.43
C GLY A 197 -5.77 12.03 -6.14
N PHE A 198 -4.57 12.43 -5.72
CA PHE A 198 -3.81 13.53 -6.34
C PHE A 198 -2.56 12.95 -6.97
N HIS A 199 -2.49 12.91 -8.29
CA HIS A 199 -1.42 12.21 -9.02
C HIS A 199 -0.69 13.08 -10.03
N PHE A 200 -1.29 14.17 -10.48
CA PHE A 200 -0.74 15.08 -11.48
C PHE A 200 -0.96 16.53 -11.04
N PRO A 201 -0.21 17.48 -11.62
CA PRO A 201 -0.53 18.89 -11.50
C PRO A 201 -1.99 19.19 -11.85
N ASP A 202 -2.57 20.16 -11.17
CA ASP A 202 -3.93 20.63 -11.40
C ASP A 202 -4.12 20.99 -12.89
N HIS A 203 -5.30 20.64 -13.40
CA HIS A 203 -5.68 20.81 -14.80
C HIS A 203 -4.86 20.01 -15.83
N GLU A 204 -3.86 19.22 -15.42
CA GLU A 204 -3.11 18.34 -16.31
C GLU A 204 -3.59 16.88 -16.31
N GLY A 205 -4.45 16.50 -15.36
CA GLY A 205 -4.95 15.14 -15.18
C GLY A 205 -5.46 14.52 -16.48
N TYR A 206 -6.34 15.23 -17.21
CA TYR A 206 -6.82 14.75 -18.50
C TYR A 206 -5.68 14.57 -19.51
N ARG A 207 -4.79 15.56 -19.65
CA ARG A 207 -3.66 15.52 -20.60
C ARG A 207 -2.71 14.35 -20.32
N LEU A 208 -2.47 14.03 -19.06
CA LEU A 208 -1.48 13.06 -18.59
C LEU A 208 -2.05 11.69 -18.23
N ARG A 209 -3.38 11.48 -18.27
CA ARG A 209 -4.05 10.22 -17.89
C ARG A 209 -3.48 8.95 -18.54
N TYR A 210 -2.92 9.08 -19.74
CA TYR A 210 -2.29 7.96 -20.45
C TYR A 210 -1.12 7.36 -19.66
N LEU A 211 -0.41 8.17 -18.86
CA LEU A 211 0.70 7.70 -18.02
C LEU A 211 0.23 6.71 -16.94
N LEU A 212 -0.91 6.96 -16.29
CA LEU A 212 -1.49 6.01 -15.33
C LEU A 212 -2.11 4.80 -16.05
N THR A 213 -2.65 5.00 -17.25
CA THR A 213 -3.16 3.89 -18.07
C THR A 213 -2.02 2.94 -18.47
N ASP A 214 -0.87 3.48 -18.87
CA ASP A 214 0.29 2.69 -19.26
C ASP A 214 0.93 1.97 -18.08
N LEU A 215 0.98 2.60 -16.90
CA LEU A 215 1.38 1.95 -15.65
C LEU A 215 0.43 0.78 -15.31
N GLN A 216 -0.89 0.99 -15.35
CA GLN A 216 -1.86 -0.09 -15.10
C GLN A 216 -1.74 -1.24 -16.11
N ARG A 217 -1.50 -0.93 -17.39
CA ARG A 217 -1.24 -1.95 -18.42
C ARG A 217 0.05 -2.72 -18.15
N ALA A 218 1.11 -2.05 -17.68
CA ALA A 218 2.35 -2.70 -17.32
C ALA A 218 2.15 -3.66 -16.14
N ILE A 219 1.46 -3.20 -15.08
CA ILE A 219 1.12 -4.02 -13.91
C ILE A 219 0.28 -5.23 -14.35
N ARG A 220 -0.73 -5.03 -15.21
CA ARG A 220 -1.56 -6.11 -15.72
C ARG A 220 -0.75 -7.18 -16.47
N ARG A 221 0.15 -6.78 -17.36
CA ARG A 221 1.04 -7.72 -18.06
C ARG A 221 1.95 -8.47 -17.10
N MET A 222 2.48 -7.79 -16.09
CA MET A 222 3.31 -8.41 -15.05
C MET A 222 2.52 -9.47 -14.27
N THR A 223 1.29 -9.16 -13.84
CA THR A 223 0.43 -10.11 -13.11
C THR A 223 -0.04 -11.28 -13.96
N GLU A 224 -0.27 -11.09 -15.26
CA GLU A 224 -0.62 -12.18 -16.18
C GLU A 224 0.55 -13.16 -16.34
N LYS A 225 1.76 -12.64 -16.57
CA LYS A 225 2.97 -13.46 -16.63
C LYS A 225 3.21 -14.21 -15.31
N LEU A 226 3.06 -13.53 -14.18
CA LEU A 226 3.19 -14.16 -12.86
C LEU A 226 2.14 -15.25 -12.65
N GLY A 227 0.91 -15.04 -13.12
CA GLY A 227 -0.13 -16.06 -13.05
C GLY A 227 0.16 -17.29 -13.91
N GLU A 228 0.74 -17.10 -15.09
CA GLU A 228 1.24 -18.20 -15.92
C GLU A 228 2.37 -18.97 -15.21
N GLU A 229 3.32 -18.26 -14.60
CA GLU A 229 4.42 -18.84 -13.81
C GLU A 229 3.90 -19.67 -12.62
N ARG A 230 2.83 -19.21 -11.95
CA ARG A 230 2.24 -19.87 -10.78
C ARG A 230 1.21 -20.95 -11.12
N GLY A 231 0.73 -21.01 -12.36
CA GLY A 231 -0.38 -21.88 -12.74
C GLY A 231 -1.74 -21.46 -12.13
N LYS A 232 -1.83 -20.26 -11.56
CA LYS A 232 -3.08 -19.67 -11.04
C LYS A 232 -3.16 -18.18 -11.35
N PRO A 233 -4.36 -17.60 -11.57
CA PRO A 233 -4.50 -16.18 -11.86
C PRO A 233 -3.97 -15.29 -10.73
N VAL A 234 -3.37 -14.15 -11.08
CA VAL A 234 -3.14 -13.03 -10.16
C VAL A 234 -4.01 -11.86 -10.63
N TYR A 235 -5.08 -11.57 -9.90
CA TYR A 235 -6.06 -10.58 -10.30
C TYR A 235 -5.57 -9.14 -10.06
N VAL A 236 -6.12 -8.19 -10.83
CA VAL A 236 -5.85 -6.76 -10.65
C VAL A 236 -7.17 -6.04 -10.43
N ALA A 237 -7.29 -5.37 -9.29
CA ALA A 237 -8.37 -4.45 -8.96
C ALA A 237 -7.87 -3.00 -8.95
N ALA A 238 -8.76 -2.03 -9.09
CA ALA A 238 -8.42 -0.62 -8.97
C ALA A 238 -9.51 0.11 -8.19
N ARG A 239 -9.10 0.89 -7.19
CA ARG A 239 -9.98 1.81 -6.49
C ARG A 239 -9.92 3.17 -7.18
N VAL A 240 -11.04 3.60 -7.72
CA VAL A 240 -11.19 4.87 -8.44
C VAL A 240 -12.26 5.73 -7.77
N THR A 241 -12.44 6.96 -8.24
CA THR A 241 -13.48 7.85 -7.72
C THR A 241 -14.87 7.29 -8.01
N GLY A 242 -15.86 7.63 -7.18
CA GLY A 242 -17.22 7.09 -7.27
C GLY A 242 -18.05 7.56 -8.47
N SER A 243 -17.50 8.42 -9.34
CA SER A 243 -18.20 8.91 -10.54
C SER A 243 -17.24 9.08 -11.70
N LEU A 244 -17.74 8.87 -12.92
CA LEU A 244 -16.95 9.12 -14.14
C LEU A 244 -16.56 10.59 -14.29
N GLU A 245 -17.35 11.51 -13.73
CA GLU A 245 -17.05 12.94 -13.73
C GLU A 245 -15.79 13.24 -12.92
N ASN A 246 -15.66 12.61 -11.75
CA ASN A 246 -14.47 12.72 -10.89
C ASN A 246 -13.25 11.94 -11.44
N CYS A 247 -13.37 11.29 -12.60
CA CYS A 247 -12.28 10.61 -13.31
C CYS A 247 -11.75 11.42 -14.52
N ARG A 248 -12.32 12.60 -14.81
CA ARG A 248 -11.95 13.45 -15.95
C ARG A 248 -10.89 14.47 -15.56
#